data_AF-A0A6J6L8T5-F1
#
_entry.id   AF-A0A6J6L8T5-F1
#
_cell.length_a   1.000
_cell.length_b   1.000
_cell.length_c   1.000
_cell.angle_alpha   90.00
_cell.angle_beta   90.00
_cell.angle_gamma   90.00
#
_symmetry.space_group_name_H-M   'P 1'
#
loop_
_entity.id
_entity.type
_entity.pdbx_description
1 polymer ?
#
loop_
_entity_poly.entity_id
_entity_poly.type
_entity_poly.pdbx_seq_one_letter_code
_entity_poly.pdbx_strand_id
1 'polypeptide(L)'
;MKRILIASSLLVALVFPINTPATAGDGVLWIAPDNTSSYERSLFKLWVDADGNGCDTRAEVLIKEAIVKPKIGAKCKLTGGTWVSSYDGVAYKDASKLDIDHLVPLAEAWRSGAWEWDDQQRQDFANDLEQEWALNAVTASVNRSKGDKDISSWLPKKNLCAYLIGWASVKSRYQLSVDKAEALVINKYYKSCGLGHQTKERVVRNPVPTVTSTQGTTNSAVTYQISQVVIDLTTLKLGGILNLTFAMATNDTEPQSPYCLIDGILNAMPATFVAEARDGGKIWQCVSPIPSQPLEQSPSGRYAVQLLTVFTNNGQKDELRKVVANIDVVSAQSPSATKAPAVKYANCTAAKAAKVTPIKRATNPDLYALNSGLDRDKDGIACE
;
A
#
# COMPACT_ATOMS: atom_id res chain seq x y z
N MET A 1 25.95 66.97 -17.35
CA MET A 1 25.88 65.64 -16.70
C MET A 1 24.44 65.17 -16.75
N LYS A 2 24.05 64.36 -17.74
CA LYS A 2 22.70 63.79 -17.86
C LYS A 2 22.64 62.51 -17.03
N ARG A 3 21.77 62.46 -16.02
CA ARG A 3 21.54 61.26 -15.20
C ARG A 3 20.66 60.28 -15.98
N ILE A 4 21.22 59.12 -16.29
CA ILE A 4 20.52 57.98 -16.89
C ILE A 4 19.81 57.24 -15.75
N LEU A 5 18.48 57.18 -15.79
CA LEU A 5 17.67 56.34 -14.91
C LEU A 5 17.58 54.95 -15.55
N ILE A 6 18.26 53.97 -14.94
CA ILE A 6 18.14 52.55 -15.30
C ILE A 6 16.91 52.02 -14.57
N ALA A 7 15.82 51.78 -15.31
CA ALA A 7 14.68 51.04 -14.80
C ALA A 7 15.08 49.56 -14.67
N SER A 8 15.26 49.08 -13.44
CA SER A 8 15.39 47.65 -13.15
C SER A 8 14.02 47.01 -13.28
N SER A 9 13.77 46.34 -14.40
CA SER A 9 12.62 45.46 -14.58
C SER A 9 12.79 44.26 -13.66
N LEU A 10 12.12 44.30 -12.50
CA LEU A 10 12.02 43.17 -11.59
C LEU A 10 11.12 42.12 -12.26
N LEU A 11 11.74 41.11 -12.86
CA LEU A 11 11.05 39.94 -13.41
C LEU A 11 10.55 39.11 -12.22
N VAL A 12 9.31 39.36 -11.78
CA VAL A 12 8.63 38.50 -10.81
C VAL A 12 8.28 37.21 -11.54
N ALA A 13 9.16 36.22 -11.45
CA ALA A 13 8.81 34.85 -11.81
C ALA A 13 7.72 34.39 -10.84
N LEU A 14 6.47 34.39 -11.31
CA LEU A 14 5.37 33.69 -10.67
C LEU A 14 5.72 32.20 -10.69
N VAL A 15 6.36 31.73 -9.62
CA VAL A 15 6.53 30.32 -9.34
C VAL A 15 5.15 29.80 -8.97
N PHE A 16 4.38 29.37 -9.96
CA PHE A 16 3.22 28.54 -9.69
C PHE A 16 3.74 27.24 -9.06
N PRO A 17 3.24 26.81 -7.89
CA PRO A 17 3.53 25.46 -7.41
C PRO A 17 3.08 24.49 -8.51
N ILE A 18 4.04 23.77 -9.08
CA ILE A 18 3.76 22.67 -9.97
C ILE A 18 3.18 21.58 -9.07
N ASN A 19 1.85 21.57 -8.94
CA ASN A 19 1.13 20.47 -8.31
C ASN A 19 1.35 19.25 -9.19
N THR A 20 2.43 18.51 -8.88
CA THR A 20 2.71 17.24 -9.54
C THR A 20 1.58 16.28 -9.17
N PRO A 21 0.98 15.57 -10.15
CA PRO A 21 0.08 14.47 -9.83
C PRO A 21 0.81 13.52 -8.88
N ALA A 22 0.09 12.87 -7.96
CA ALA A 22 0.62 11.95 -6.98
C ALA A 22 1.78 11.14 -7.59
N THR A 23 3.00 11.39 -7.12
CA THR A 23 4.22 10.76 -7.64
C THR A 23 3.97 9.27 -7.71
N ALA A 24 4.35 8.64 -8.83
CA ALA A 24 4.31 7.19 -8.98
C ALA A 24 4.80 6.55 -7.67
N GLY A 25 3.95 5.76 -7.02
CA GLY A 25 4.32 5.07 -5.78
C GLY A 25 5.61 4.28 -5.98
N ASP A 26 6.28 3.95 -4.88
CA ASP A 26 7.51 3.13 -4.81
C ASP A 26 7.36 1.70 -5.38
N GLY A 27 6.23 1.41 -6.04
CA GLY A 27 5.88 0.10 -6.55
C GLY A 27 5.37 -0.85 -5.47
N VAL A 28 5.24 -0.39 -4.22
CA VAL A 28 4.77 -1.21 -3.10
C VAL A 28 3.28 -0.99 -2.86
N LEU A 29 2.54 -2.08 -2.70
CA LEU A 29 1.17 -2.03 -2.19
C LEU A 29 1.17 -2.31 -0.70
N TRP A 30 0.77 -1.30 0.06
CA TRP A 30 0.76 -1.34 1.51
C TRP A 30 -0.53 -1.97 2.03
N ILE A 31 -0.42 -3.02 2.84
CA ILE A 31 -1.57 -3.67 3.47
C ILE A 31 -1.99 -2.86 4.69
N ALA A 32 -3.22 -2.33 4.72
CA ALA A 32 -3.81 -1.66 5.88
C ALA A 32 -5.31 -1.97 6.00
N PRO A 33 -5.91 -1.90 7.20
CA PRO A 33 -7.36 -2.03 7.34
C PRO A 33 -8.09 -0.87 6.67
N ASP A 34 -9.27 -1.15 6.12
CA ASP A 34 -10.17 -0.13 5.60
C ASP A 34 -10.57 0.89 6.66
N ASN A 35 -10.61 2.14 6.24
CA ASN A 35 -11.24 3.22 6.98
C ASN A 35 -12.77 3.02 7.02
N THR A 36 -13.36 3.15 8.21
CA THR A 36 -14.79 2.92 8.46
C THR A 36 -15.60 4.22 8.58
N SER A 37 -14.99 5.38 8.31
CA SER A 37 -15.69 6.66 8.31
C SER A 37 -16.72 6.74 7.17
N SER A 38 -17.66 7.67 7.31
CA SER A 38 -18.72 7.85 6.32
C SER A 38 -18.16 8.40 5.01
N TYR A 39 -18.48 7.72 3.91
CA TYR A 39 -18.12 8.12 2.56
C TYR A 39 -19.22 9.00 1.94
N GLU A 40 -18.82 10.13 1.37
CA GLU A 40 -19.71 11.01 0.59
C GLU A 40 -19.21 11.17 -0.85
N ARG A 41 -19.98 10.64 -1.81
CA ARG A 41 -19.62 10.69 -3.23
C ARG A 41 -19.48 12.11 -3.78
N SER A 42 -20.21 13.07 -3.23
CA SER A 42 -20.16 14.49 -3.63
C SER A 42 -18.81 15.15 -3.39
N LEU A 43 -17.96 14.59 -2.53
CA LEU A 43 -16.60 15.09 -2.29
C LEU A 43 -15.66 14.84 -3.48
N PHE A 44 -16.03 13.95 -4.40
CA PHE A 44 -15.31 13.70 -5.64
C PHE A 44 -15.97 14.51 -6.76
N LYS A 45 -15.31 15.58 -7.21
CA LYS A 45 -15.76 16.34 -8.37
C LYS A 45 -15.45 15.54 -9.64
N LEU A 46 -16.49 15.07 -10.32
CA LEU A 46 -16.39 14.19 -11.48
C LEU A 46 -16.62 14.95 -12.78
N TRP A 47 -16.09 14.39 -13.87
CA TRP A 47 -16.36 14.78 -15.26
C TRP A 47 -16.00 16.23 -15.54
N VAL A 48 -14.76 16.59 -15.19
CA VAL A 48 -14.25 17.93 -15.51
C VAL A 48 -13.77 17.98 -16.97
N ASP A 49 -13.93 19.16 -17.57
CA ASP A 49 -13.26 19.53 -18.82
C ASP A 49 -11.93 20.19 -18.44
N ALA A 50 -10.89 19.37 -18.29
CA ALA A 50 -9.61 19.80 -17.71
C ALA A 50 -8.80 20.71 -18.65
N ASP A 51 -8.93 20.50 -19.97
CA ASP A 51 -8.20 21.25 -20.98
C ASP A 51 -9.05 22.35 -21.65
N GLY A 52 -10.34 22.44 -21.29
CA GLY A 52 -11.26 23.47 -21.79
C GLY A 52 -11.66 23.26 -23.24
N ASN A 53 -11.51 22.05 -23.79
CA ASN A 53 -11.80 21.75 -25.19
C ASN A 53 -13.31 21.48 -25.43
N GLY A 54 -14.11 21.42 -24.37
CA GLY A 54 -15.55 21.14 -24.39
C GLY A 54 -15.92 19.66 -24.21
N CYS A 55 -14.95 18.76 -24.04
CA CYS A 55 -15.11 17.36 -23.70
C CYS A 55 -14.83 17.17 -22.21
N ASP A 56 -15.81 16.63 -21.48
CA ASP A 56 -15.55 16.18 -20.12
C ASP A 56 -14.71 14.89 -20.10
N THR A 57 -14.18 14.55 -18.93
CA THR A 57 -13.40 13.32 -18.72
C THR A 57 -14.11 12.06 -19.23
N ARG A 58 -15.45 12.00 -19.18
CA ARG A 58 -16.19 10.84 -19.70
C ARG A 58 -16.05 10.76 -21.23
N ALA A 59 -16.24 11.88 -21.92
CA ALA A 59 -16.09 11.94 -23.36
C ALA A 59 -14.63 11.66 -23.77
N GLU A 60 -13.66 12.15 -23.00
CA GLU A 60 -12.23 11.88 -23.23
C GLU A 60 -11.91 10.39 -23.17
N VAL A 61 -12.39 9.66 -22.15
CA VAL A 61 -12.20 8.21 -22.05
C VAL A 61 -12.85 7.48 -23.23
N LEU A 62 -14.08 7.88 -23.61
CA LEU A 62 -14.76 7.30 -24.77
C LEU A 62 -13.99 7.55 -26.08
N ILE A 63 -13.41 8.73 -26.27
CA ILE A 63 -12.58 9.03 -27.45
C ILE A 63 -11.30 8.17 -27.42
N LYS A 64 -10.63 8.12 -26.27
CA LYS A 64 -9.37 7.39 -26.07
C LYS A 64 -9.53 5.90 -26.35
N GLU A 65 -10.52 5.25 -25.76
CA GLU A 65 -10.68 3.79 -25.80
C GLU A 65 -11.43 3.24 -27.02
N ALA A 66 -12.05 4.11 -27.83
CA ALA A 66 -12.73 3.66 -29.03
C ALA A 66 -11.75 2.97 -30.00
N ILE A 67 -12.08 1.73 -30.40
CA ILE A 67 -11.36 0.99 -31.44
C ILE A 67 -11.70 1.51 -32.85
N VAL A 68 -12.92 2.04 -33.02
CA VAL A 68 -13.31 2.85 -34.17
C VAL A 68 -13.70 4.21 -33.61
N LYS A 69 -12.96 5.25 -33.96
CA LYS A 69 -13.15 6.58 -33.36
C LYS A 69 -14.54 7.16 -33.68
N PRO A 70 -15.26 7.71 -32.70
CA PRO A 70 -16.49 8.44 -32.96
C PRO A 70 -16.18 9.77 -33.67
N LYS A 71 -17.19 10.33 -34.35
CA LYS A 71 -17.12 11.73 -34.80
C LYS A 71 -17.40 12.65 -33.62
N ILE A 72 -16.57 13.68 -33.47
CA ILE A 72 -16.69 14.69 -32.41
C ILE A 72 -17.42 15.90 -32.99
N GLY A 73 -18.63 16.16 -32.52
CA GLY A 73 -19.43 17.33 -32.88
C GLY A 73 -19.26 18.48 -31.89
N ALA A 74 -20.02 19.56 -32.09
CA ALA A 74 -20.05 20.71 -31.18
C ALA A 74 -20.36 20.28 -29.73
N LYS A 75 -19.69 20.92 -28.76
CA LYS A 75 -19.77 20.58 -27.32
C LYS A 75 -19.48 19.10 -27.03
N CYS A 76 -18.51 18.53 -27.74
CA CYS A 76 -18.09 17.14 -27.65
C CYS A 76 -19.22 16.10 -27.83
N LYS A 77 -20.20 16.38 -28.67
CA LYS A 77 -21.23 15.39 -28.99
C LYS A 77 -20.64 14.26 -29.82
N LEU A 78 -20.44 13.10 -29.20
CA LEU A 78 -19.93 11.90 -29.87
C LEU A 78 -21.01 11.22 -30.71
N THR A 79 -20.69 10.85 -31.95
CA THR A 79 -21.59 10.07 -32.83
C THR A 79 -20.86 8.95 -33.54
N GLY A 80 -21.50 7.77 -33.62
CA GLY A 80 -20.85 6.55 -34.10
C GLY A 80 -19.79 6.05 -33.11
N GLY A 81 -18.82 5.31 -33.63
CA GLY A 81 -17.73 4.71 -32.86
C GLY A 81 -17.94 3.24 -32.55
N THR A 82 -16.91 2.58 -32.03
CA THR A 82 -16.99 1.21 -31.52
C THR A 82 -16.02 1.05 -30.36
N TRP A 83 -16.47 0.38 -29.31
CA TRP A 83 -15.72 0.08 -28.10
C TRP A 83 -15.83 -1.40 -27.77
N VAL A 84 -14.87 -1.92 -27.02
CA VAL A 84 -14.91 -3.27 -26.46
C VAL A 84 -14.76 -3.14 -24.96
N SER A 85 -15.75 -3.59 -24.18
CA SER A 85 -15.66 -3.51 -22.72
C SER A 85 -14.55 -4.44 -22.22
N SER A 86 -13.61 -3.88 -21.47
CA SER A 86 -12.48 -4.63 -20.92
C SER A 86 -12.89 -5.74 -19.93
N TYR A 87 -14.06 -5.63 -19.29
CA TYR A 87 -14.51 -6.55 -18.23
C TYR A 87 -15.19 -7.82 -18.74
N ASP A 88 -15.90 -7.75 -19.87
CA ASP A 88 -16.67 -8.87 -20.43
C ASP A 88 -16.31 -9.18 -21.90
N GLY A 89 -15.54 -8.32 -22.58
CA GLY A 89 -15.13 -8.47 -23.97
C GLY A 89 -16.24 -8.17 -24.99
N VAL A 90 -17.36 -7.58 -24.57
CA VAL A 90 -18.49 -7.29 -25.47
C VAL A 90 -18.26 -5.98 -26.21
N ALA A 91 -18.52 -5.99 -27.52
CA ALA A 91 -18.40 -4.82 -28.38
C ALA A 91 -19.71 -4.01 -28.43
N TYR A 92 -19.59 -2.67 -28.40
CA TYR A 92 -20.72 -1.74 -28.50
C TYR A 92 -20.46 -0.68 -29.57
N LYS A 93 -21.51 -0.30 -30.29
CA LYS A 93 -21.52 0.85 -31.22
C LYS A 93 -22.29 2.06 -30.67
N ASP A 94 -22.92 1.88 -29.52
CA ASP A 94 -23.71 2.89 -28.83
C ASP A 94 -23.04 3.19 -27.49
N ALA A 95 -22.45 4.39 -27.37
CA ALA A 95 -21.74 4.83 -26.17
C ALA A 95 -22.65 4.92 -24.93
N SER A 96 -23.98 5.01 -25.11
CA SER A 96 -24.92 5.04 -23.97
C SER A 96 -25.04 3.70 -23.24
N LYS A 97 -24.55 2.61 -23.85
CA LYS A 97 -24.48 1.28 -23.23
C LYS A 97 -23.23 1.08 -22.38
N LEU A 98 -22.33 2.06 -22.37
CA LEU A 98 -21.07 2.04 -21.64
C LEU A 98 -21.11 3.05 -20.49
N ASP A 99 -20.70 2.61 -19.31
CA ASP A 99 -20.35 3.49 -18.21
C ASP A 99 -18.82 3.72 -18.23
N ILE A 100 -18.35 4.87 -17.73
CA ILE A 100 -16.92 5.03 -17.41
C ILE A 100 -16.77 4.63 -15.95
N ASP A 101 -16.06 3.53 -15.72
CA ASP A 101 -15.78 3.00 -14.39
C ASP A 101 -14.45 3.52 -13.86
N HIS A 102 -14.44 3.90 -12.58
CA HIS A 102 -13.22 4.03 -11.80
C HIS A 102 -12.75 2.63 -11.44
N LEU A 103 -11.62 2.18 -12.01
CA LEU A 103 -11.15 0.81 -11.84
C LEU A 103 -11.06 0.44 -10.36
N VAL A 104 -10.45 1.33 -9.56
CA VAL A 104 -10.63 1.40 -8.11
C VAL A 104 -11.83 2.31 -7.82
N PRO A 105 -12.97 1.79 -7.31
CA PRO A 105 -14.16 2.61 -7.04
C PRO A 105 -13.88 3.79 -6.10
N LEU A 106 -14.62 4.89 -6.24
CA LEU A 106 -14.45 6.07 -5.38
C LEU A 106 -14.62 5.77 -3.87
N ALA A 107 -15.60 4.93 -3.52
CA ALA A 107 -15.81 4.51 -2.13
C ALA A 107 -14.69 3.58 -1.64
N GLU A 108 -14.12 2.77 -2.52
CA GLU A 108 -12.96 1.94 -2.20
C GLU A 108 -11.70 2.80 -2.01
N ALA A 109 -11.50 3.81 -2.86
CA ALA A 109 -10.44 4.79 -2.68
C ALA A 109 -10.59 5.50 -1.31
N TRP A 110 -11.82 5.85 -0.91
CA TRP A 110 -12.09 6.42 0.42
C TRP A 110 -11.65 5.50 1.54
N ARG A 111 -12.08 4.22 1.52
CA ARG A 111 -11.70 3.22 2.54
C ARG A 111 -10.18 3.01 2.60
N SER A 112 -9.50 3.06 1.47
CA SER A 112 -8.07 2.75 1.36
C SER A 112 -7.12 3.94 1.55
N GLY A 113 -7.62 5.18 1.70
CA GLY A 113 -6.79 6.35 2.05
C GLY A 113 -7.31 7.72 1.61
N ALA A 114 -8.26 7.79 0.67
CA ALA A 114 -8.74 9.07 0.12
C ALA A 114 -9.55 9.94 1.09
N TRP A 115 -9.89 9.41 2.27
CA TRP A 115 -10.51 10.18 3.36
C TRP A 115 -9.58 11.28 3.92
N GLU A 116 -8.26 11.12 3.79
CA GLU A 116 -7.26 12.12 4.20
C GLU A 116 -6.97 13.17 3.11
N TRP A 117 -7.45 12.95 1.89
CA TRP A 117 -7.12 13.82 0.77
C TRP A 117 -7.76 15.20 0.89
N ASP A 118 -7.17 16.19 0.24
CA ASP A 118 -7.85 17.45 -0.05
C ASP A 118 -8.80 17.31 -1.26
N ASP A 119 -9.55 18.38 -1.56
CA ASP A 119 -10.51 18.40 -2.67
C ASP A 119 -9.84 18.24 -4.03
N GLN A 120 -8.63 18.78 -4.20
CA GLN A 120 -7.91 18.73 -5.47
C GLN A 120 -7.45 17.30 -5.74
N GLN A 121 -6.89 16.61 -4.76
CA GLN A 121 -6.47 15.21 -4.87
C GLN A 121 -7.64 14.28 -5.19
N ARG A 122 -8.81 14.49 -4.57
CA ARG A 122 -10.03 13.74 -4.93
C ARG A 122 -10.47 14.03 -6.37
N GLN A 123 -10.41 15.28 -6.82
CA GLN A 123 -10.70 15.64 -8.20
C GLN A 123 -9.70 15.01 -9.17
N ASP A 124 -8.41 15.02 -8.85
CA ASP A 124 -7.36 14.45 -9.70
C ASP A 124 -7.54 12.94 -9.84
N PHE A 125 -7.82 12.21 -8.75
CA PHE A 125 -8.17 10.79 -8.80
C PHE A 125 -9.43 10.52 -9.62
N ALA A 126 -10.47 11.33 -9.41
CA ALA A 126 -11.75 11.18 -10.08
C ALA A 126 -11.67 11.38 -11.60
N ASN A 127 -10.65 12.08 -12.09
CA ASN A 127 -10.52 12.49 -13.48
C ASN A 127 -9.15 12.13 -14.09
N ASP A 128 -8.45 11.12 -13.55
CA ASP A 128 -7.12 10.73 -14.03
C ASP A 128 -7.18 10.12 -15.44
N LEU A 129 -6.68 10.88 -16.43
CA LEU A 129 -6.50 10.43 -17.81
C LEU A 129 -5.07 9.98 -18.11
N GLU A 130 -4.12 10.28 -17.22
CA GLU A 130 -2.70 9.97 -17.36
C GLU A 130 -2.39 8.54 -16.93
N GLN A 131 -3.03 8.04 -15.88
CA GLN A 131 -2.99 6.63 -15.53
C GLN A 131 -3.94 5.84 -16.43
N GLU A 132 -3.37 5.04 -17.33
CA GLU A 132 -4.10 4.28 -18.35
C GLU A 132 -5.25 3.46 -17.79
N TRP A 133 -5.10 2.92 -16.58
CA TRP A 133 -6.07 2.03 -15.97
C TRP A 133 -7.10 2.71 -15.08
N ALA A 134 -6.95 4.00 -14.76
CA ALA A 134 -7.78 4.65 -13.74
C ALA A 134 -9.26 4.70 -14.12
N LEU A 135 -9.55 4.98 -15.39
CA LEU A 135 -10.89 5.12 -15.94
C LEU A 135 -11.05 4.21 -17.16
N ASN A 136 -12.12 3.41 -17.20
CA ASN A 136 -12.35 2.45 -18.29
C ASN A 136 -13.79 2.53 -18.83
N ALA A 137 -13.96 2.51 -20.15
CA ALA A 137 -15.27 2.35 -20.79
C ALA A 137 -15.71 0.88 -20.76
N VAL A 138 -16.73 0.59 -19.96
CA VAL A 138 -17.17 -0.78 -19.70
C VAL A 138 -18.68 -0.94 -19.85
N THR A 139 -19.15 -2.16 -20.10
CA THR A 139 -20.57 -2.49 -20.16
C THR A 139 -21.29 -1.98 -18.91
N ALA A 140 -22.31 -1.13 -19.07
CA ALA A 140 -22.98 -0.47 -17.96
C ALA A 140 -23.55 -1.45 -16.91
N SER A 141 -24.16 -2.55 -17.34
CA SER A 141 -24.70 -3.57 -16.41
C SER A 141 -23.61 -4.29 -15.63
N VAL A 142 -22.44 -4.54 -16.24
CA VAL A 142 -21.29 -5.17 -15.57
C VAL A 142 -20.70 -4.22 -14.54
N ASN A 143 -20.56 -2.94 -14.89
CA ASN A 143 -20.09 -1.91 -13.95
C ASN A 143 -21.02 -1.78 -12.73
N ARG A 144 -22.33 -1.74 -12.95
CA ARG A 144 -23.31 -1.68 -11.86
C ARG A 144 -23.31 -2.94 -10.99
N SER A 145 -22.98 -4.10 -11.57
CA SER A 145 -22.77 -5.34 -10.82
C SER A 145 -21.50 -5.30 -9.96
N LYS A 146 -20.42 -4.67 -10.44
CA LYS A 146 -19.21 -4.40 -9.66
C LYS A 146 -19.56 -3.47 -8.50
N GLY A 147 -20.12 -2.30 -8.80
CA GLY A 147 -20.44 -1.28 -7.80
C GLY A 147 -19.18 -0.76 -7.13
N ASP A 148 -19.16 -0.72 -5.80
CA ASP A 148 -18.04 -0.29 -4.98
C ASP A 148 -17.17 -1.42 -4.41
N LYS A 149 -17.36 -2.64 -4.92
CA LYS A 149 -16.63 -3.83 -4.47
C LYS A 149 -15.16 -3.76 -4.86
N ASP A 150 -14.31 -4.25 -3.97
CA ASP A 150 -12.89 -4.51 -4.22
C ASP A 150 -12.67 -5.85 -4.95
N ILE A 151 -11.40 -6.16 -5.23
CA ILE A 151 -10.95 -7.34 -5.98
C ILE A 151 -11.15 -8.68 -5.25
N SER A 152 -11.37 -8.67 -3.93
CA SER A 152 -11.74 -9.85 -3.15
C SER A 152 -13.21 -10.23 -3.33
N SER A 153 -14.06 -9.23 -3.59
CA SER A 153 -15.51 -9.38 -3.70
C SER A 153 -16.00 -9.40 -5.14
N TRP A 154 -15.22 -8.89 -6.10
CA TRP A 154 -15.58 -8.89 -7.51
C TRP A 154 -14.35 -8.96 -8.43
N LEU A 155 -14.43 -9.79 -9.47
CA LEU A 155 -13.42 -9.88 -10.53
C LEU A 155 -14.10 -9.95 -11.89
N PRO A 156 -13.51 -9.37 -12.95
CA PRO A 156 -14.08 -9.43 -14.30
C PRO A 156 -13.97 -10.83 -14.89
N LYS A 157 -14.87 -11.15 -15.83
CA LYS A 157 -14.89 -12.44 -16.54
C LYS A 157 -13.80 -12.54 -17.61
N LYS A 158 -13.35 -11.39 -18.13
CA LYS A 158 -12.29 -11.27 -19.13
C LYS A 158 -11.19 -10.35 -18.62
N ASN A 159 -10.00 -10.46 -19.22
CA ASN A 159 -8.85 -9.59 -18.94
C ASN A 159 -8.46 -9.48 -17.46
N LEU A 160 -8.65 -10.56 -16.69
CA LEU A 160 -8.39 -10.60 -15.24
C LEU A 160 -7.01 -10.05 -14.86
N CYS A 161 -5.96 -10.46 -15.57
CA CYS A 161 -4.61 -9.99 -15.25
C CYS A 161 -4.43 -8.50 -15.53
N ALA A 162 -4.99 -7.99 -16.63
CA ALA A 162 -4.94 -6.56 -16.95
C ALA A 162 -5.67 -5.75 -15.86
N TYR A 163 -6.83 -6.23 -15.41
CA TYR A 163 -7.59 -5.62 -14.32
C TYR A 163 -6.80 -5.60 -12.99
N LEU A 164 -6.15 -6.70 -12.61
CA LEU A 164 -5.35 -6.77 -11.38
C LEU A 164 -4.07 -5.92 -11.45
N ILE A 165 -3.42 -5.86 -12.62
CA ILE A 165 -2.28 -4.96 -12.87
C ILE A 165 -2.75 -3.52 -12.72
N GLY A 166 -3.85 -3.15 -13.39
CA GLY A 166 -4.44 -1.82 -13.28
C GLY A 166 -4.81 -1.45 -11.85
N TRP A 167 -5.39 -2.38 -11.08
CA TRP A 167 -5.73 -2.18 -9.68
C TRP A 167 -4.50 -1.81 -8.85
N ALA A 168 -3.44 -2.61 -8.99
CA ALA A 168 -2.18 -2.39 -8.32
C ALA A 168 -1.51 -1.07 -8.75
N SER A 169 -1.53 -0.74 -10.04
CA SER A 169 -0.93 0.48 -10.56
C SER A 169 -1.68 1.75 -10.12
N VAL A 170 -3.02 1.72 -10.10
CA VAL A 170 -3.83 2.84 -9.61
C VAL A 170 -3.63 3.02 -8.11
N LYS A 171 -3.75 1.95 -7.30
CA LYS A 171 -3.53 2.05 -5.85
C LYS A 171 -2.12 2.53 -5.51
N SER A 172 -1.09 2.05 -6.22
CA SER A 172 0.29 2.50 -6.05
C SER A 172 0.47 3.99 -6.38
N ARG A 173 -0.02 4.45 -7.54
CA ARG A 173 0.06 5.87 -7.96
C ARG A 173 -0.55 6.81 -6.92
N TYR A 174 -1.72 6.43 -6.40
CA TYR A 174 -2.45 7.23 -5.43
C TYR A 174 -2.13 6.91 -3.97
N GLN A 175 -1.14 6.05 -3.72
CA GLN A 175 -0.75 5.61 -2.37
C GLN A 175 -1.92 5.06 -1.54
N LEU A 176 -2.89 4.44 -2.19
CA LEU A 176 -3.99 3.75 -1.57
C LEU A 176 -3.51 2.41 -1.02
N SER A 177 -3.97 2.07 0.18
CA SER A 177 -3.71 0.76 0.78
C SER A 177 -4.52 -0.35 0.11
N VAL A 178 -4.07 -1.58 0.27
CA VAL A 178 -4.88 -2.78 0.03
C VAL A 178 -5.27 -3.37 1.36
N ASP A 179 -6.47 -3.89 1.52
CA ASP A 179 -6.82 -4.62 2.72
C ASP A 179 -6.22 -6.05 2.69
N LYS A 180 -6.46 -6.82 3.76
CA LYS A 180 -5.96 -8.20 3.85
C LYS A 180 -6.61 -9.12 2.80
N ALA A 181 -7.88 -8.93 2.47
CA ALA A 181 -8.60 -9.76 1.52
C ALA A 181 -8.12 -9.50 0.08
N GLU A 182 -7.91 -8.23 -0.28
CA GLU A 182 -7.30 -7.82 -1.54
C GLU A 182 -5.87 -8.33 -1.68
N ALA A 183 -5.08 -8.24 -0.60
CA ALA A 183 -3.70 -8.74 -0.60
C ALA A 183 -3.65 -10.25 -0.90
N LEU A 184 -4.59 -11.04 -0.37
CA LEU A 184 -4.70 -12.46 -0.70
C LEU A 184 -4.98 -12.69 -2.19
N VAL A 185 -5.82 -11.86 -2.82
CA VAL A 185 -6.07 -11.92 -4.27
C VAL A 185 -4.82 -11.57 -5.07
N ILE A 186 -4.16 -10.46 -4.74
CA ILE A 186 -2.93 -10.04 -5.42
C ILE A 186 -1.86 -11.13 -5.31
N ASN A 187 -1.63 -11.68 -4.12
CA ASN A 187 -0.64 -12.73 -3.91
C ASN A 187 -1.00 -14.02 -4.65
N LYS A 188 -2.29 -14.38 -4.72
CA LYS A 188 -2.77 -15.53 -5.49
C LYS A 188 -2.43 -15.40 -6.98
N TYR A 189 -2.57 -14.20 -7.56
CA TYR A 189 -2.37 -13.96 -8.99
C TYR A 189 -0.99 -13.39 -9.35
N TYR A 190 -0.14 -13.11 -8.37
CA TYR A 190 1.16 -12.45 -8.55
C TYR A 190 2.01 -13.07 -9.67
N LYS A 191 2.24 -14.39 -9.59
CA LYS A 191 3.05 -15.10 -10.60
C LYS A 191 2.32 -15.28 -11.92
N SER A 192 1.04 -15.69 -11.88
CA SER A 192 0.29 -16.03 -13.10
C SER A 192 -0.04 -14.80 -13.96
N CYS A 193 -0.18 -13.64 -13.33
CA CYS A 193 -0.47 -12.37 -14.02
C CYS A 193 0.75 -11.47 -14.17
N GLY A 194 1.92 -11.85 -13.63
CA GLY A 194 3.11 -11.01 -13.66
C GLY A 194 2.91 -9.67 -12.96
N LEU A 195 2.26 -9.66 -11.79
CA LEU A 195 2.06 -8.42 -11.03
C LEU A 195 3.44 -7.89 -10.61
N GLY A 196 3.84 -6.73 -11.12
CA GLY A 196 5.11 -6.08 -10.78
C GLY A 196 5.14 -5.45 -9.38
N HIS A 197 4.05 -5.55 -8.64
CA HIS A 197 3.87 -4.96 -7.31
C HIS A 197 3.80 -6.06 -6.24
N GLN A 198 4.69 -5.99 -5.25
CA GLN A 198 4.61 -6.85 -4.07
C GLN A 198 3.72 -6.21 -3.00
N THR A 199 2.88 -7.00 -2.34
CA THR A 199 2.16 -6.55 -1.16
C THR A 199 3.08 -6.60 0.05
N LYS A 200 3.09 -5.54 0.86
CA LYS A 200 3.84 -5.47 2.12
C LYS A 200 2.91 -5.03 3.22
N GLU A 201 2.97 -5.70 4.38
CA GLU A 201 2.21 -5.24 5.54
C GLU A 201 2.66 -3.85 5.96
N ARG A 202 1.73 -2.89 5.97
CA ARG A 202 1.96 -1.58 6.57
C ARG A 202 1.47 -1.70 8.01
N VAL A 203 2.40 -1.75 8.96
CA VAL A 203 2.03 -1.49 10.36
C VAL A 203 1.81 0.00 10.53
N VAL A 204 0.72 0.52 9.96
CA VAL A 204 0.25 1.88 10.22
C VAL A 204 -0.39 1.85 11.59
N ARG A 205 0.23 2.52 12.56
CA ARG A 205 -0.60 3.12 13.60
C ARG A 205 -1.12 4.43 13.04
N ASN A 206 -2.41 4.70 13.28
CA ASN A 206 -3.02 6.04 13.21
C ASN A 206 -2.01 7.12 13.61
N PRO A 207 -2.12 8.37 13.09
CA PRO A 207 -1.19 9.46 13.41
C PRO A 207 -0.86 9.40 14.90
N VAL A 208 0.42 9.13 15.19
CA VAL A 208 0.87 9.07 16.58
C VAL A 208 0.55 10.46 17.12
N PRO A 209 -0.26 10.58 18.20
CA PRO A 209 -0.70 11.90 18.64
C PRO A 209 0.53 12.79 18.84
N THR A 210 0.43 14.00 18.28
CA THR A 210 1.33 15.13 18.50
C THR A 210 2.02 15.03 19.86
N VAL A 211 3.34 14.85 19.86
CA VAL A 211 4.09 14.90 21.10
C VAL A 211 4.60 16.32 21.26
N THR A 212 3.95 17.07 22.14
CA THR A 212 4.37 18.43 22.52
C THR A 212 5.14 18.35 23.83
N SER A 213 6.38 18.84 23.86
CA SER A 213 7.07 19.13 25.13
C SER A 213 6.87 20.60 25.48
N THR A 214 6.27 20.85 26.63
CA THR A 214 6.19 22.18 27.26
C THR A 214 6.97 22.15 28.57
N GLN A 215 8.29 22.01 28.51
CA GLN A 215 9.15 22.35 29.66
C GLN A 215 9.85 23.68 29.39
N GLY A 216 9.52 24.71 30.17
CA GLY A 216 10.13 26.04 30.05
C GLY A 216 9.10 27.16 30.22
N THR A 217 9.41 28.14 31.05
CA THR A 217 8.51 29.23 31.49
C THR A 217 8.24 30.31 30.42
N THR A 218 8.52 30.08 29.14
CA THR A 218 8.33 31.07 28.06
C THR A 218 7.93 30.44 26.71
N ASN A 219 6.63 30.51 26.41
CA ASN A 219 5.89 30.58 25.12
C ASN A 219 6.40 30.05 23.75
N SER A 220 7.43 29.23 23.62
CA SER A 220 7.70 28.51 22.35
C SER A 220 7.94 27.02 22.59
N ALA A 221 6.87 26.23 22.60
CA ALA A 221 6.96 24.78 22.78
C ALA A 221 7.56 24.12 21.52
N VAL A 222 8.60 23.29 21.71
CA VAL A 222 9.11 22.43 20.64
C VAL A 222 8.13 21.26 20.44
N THR A 223 7.72 21.04 19.21
CA THR A 223 6.75 20.02 18.80
C THR A 223 7.39 19.03 17.84
N TYR A 224 7.08 17.75 18.03
CA TYR A 224 7.38 16.70 17.07
C TYR A 224 6.09 15.97 16.67
N GLN A 225 5.93 15.78 15.36
CA GLN A 225 4.82 15.06 14.76
C GLN A 225 5.33 13.82 14.07
N ILE A 226 4.81 12.65 14.45
CA ILE A 226 5.15 11.38 13.82
C ILE A 226 3.90 10.89 13.08
N SER A 227 3.92 10.94 11.75
CA SER A 227 2.73 10.69 10.92
C SER A 227 2.79 9.37 10.16
N GLN A 228 3.98 8.85 9.86
CA GLN A 228 4.16 7.60 9.13
C GLN A 228 5.17 6.73 9.87
N VAL A 229 4.80 5.53 10.28
CA VAL A 229 5.69 4.55 10.91
C VAL A 229 5.54 3.27 10.11
N VAL A 230 6.65 2.74 9.61
CA VAL A 230 6.69 1.55 8.75
C VAL A 230 7.77 0.62 9.28
N ILE A 231 7.38 -0.60 9.65
CA ILE A 231 8.31 -1.64 10.09
C ILE A 231 8.33 -2.76 9.05
N ASP A 232 9.52 -3.13 8.58
CA ASP A 232 9.69 -4.30 7.73
C ASP A 232 9.56 -5.57 8.57
N LEU A 233 8.43 -6.25 8.43
CA LEU A 233 8.15 -7.50 9.13
C LEU A 233 8.88 -8.70 8.53
N THR A 234 9.39 -8.60 7.29
CA THR A 234 10.05 -9.75 6.63
C THR A 234 11.40 -10.08 7.23
N THR A 235 12.07 -9.07 7.80
CA THR A 235 13.34 -9.20 8.51
C THR A 235 13.13 -9.33 10.03
N LEU A 236 11.90 -9.18 10.52
CA LEU A 236 11.56 -9.15 11.93
C LEU A 236 11.43 -10.56 12.53
N LYS A 237 12.56 -11.11 12.96
CA LYS A 237 12.68 -12.42 13.63
C LYS A 237 13.85 -12.44 14.60
N LEU A 238 13.92 -13.42 15.49
CA LEU A 238 15.10 -13.63 16.33
C LEU A 238 16.37 -13.77 15.46
N GLY A 239 17.40 -13.00 15.79
CA GLY A 239 18.64 -12.91 15.00
C GLY A 239 18.49 -12.18 13.66
N GLY A 240 17.33 -11.58 13.41
CA GLY A 240 17.02 -10.79 12.22
C GLY A 240 17.37 -9.31 12.39
N ILE A 241 16.70 -8.46 11.61
CA ILE A 241 16.92 -7.01 11.60
C ILE A 241 15.56 -6.33 11.68
N LEU A 242 15.42 -5.37 12.59
CA LEU A 242 14.37 -4.37 12.57
C LEU A 242 14.76 -3.28 11.58
N ASN A 243 14.06 -3.18 10.45
CA ASN A 243 14.08 -2.01 9.58
C ASN A 243 12.84 -1.18 9.87
N LEU A 244 13.02 0.01 10.41
CA LEU A 244 11.96 0.95 10.76
C LEU A 244 12.17 2.24 9.96
N THR A 245 11.16 2.68 9.23
CA THR A 245 11.13 3.98 8.56
C THR A 245 10.02 4.82 9.18
N PHE A 246 10.27 6.11 9.42
CA PHE A 246 9.24 7.01 9.91
C PHE A 246 9.35 8.44 9.39
N ALA A 247 8.21 9.11 9.25
CA ALA A 247 8.14 10.54 8.95
C ALA A 247 8.03 11.33 10.25
N MET A 248 8.84 12.37 10.38
CA MET A 248 8.85 13.27 11.52
C MET A 248 8.92 14.74 11.07
N ALA A 249 7.94 15.54 11.47
CA ALA A 249 7.97 16.99 11.33
C ALA A 249 8.24 17.65 12.68
N THR A 250 8.96 18.78 12.66
CA THR A 250 9.32 19.52 13.87
C THR A 250 9.44 21.01 13.61
N ASN A 251 9.15 21.83 14.64
CA ASN A 251 9.42 23.26 14.65
C ASN A 251 10.76 23.61 15.32
N ASP A 252 11.56 22.61 15.70
CA ASP A 252 12.93 22.80 16.19
C ASP A 252 13.80 23.38 15.06
N THR A 253 14.55 24.42 15.37
CA THR A 253 15.46 25.09 14.43
C THR A 253 16.79 24.37 14.30
N GLU A 254 17.16 23.49 15.24
CA GLU A 254 18.39 22.69 15.22
C GLU A 254 18.14 21.20 15.55
N PRO A 255 17.25 20.51 14.80
CA PRO A 255 16.83 19.17 15.14
C PRO A 255 17.99 18.18 15.03
N GLN A 256 18.24 17.45 16.11
CA GLN A 256 19.17 16.34 16.10
C GLN A 256 18.56 15.12 15.40
N SER A 257 19.41 14.20 14.97
CA SER A 257 18.93 12.93 14.44
C SER A 257 18.19 12.16 15.55
N PRO A 258 16.96 11.68 15.30
CA PRO A 258 16.24 10.84 16.25
C PRO A 258 16.96 9.51 16.44
N TYR A 259 16.65 8.83 17.53
CA TYR A 259 17.12 7.49 17.83
C TYR A 259 15.94 6.53 17.91
N CYS A 260 16.19 5.28 17.53
CA CYS A 260 15.25 4.18 17.71
C CYS A 260 15.70 3.27 18.84
N LEU A 261 14.76 2.88 19.68
CA LEU A 261 14.96 1.93 20.77
C LEU A 261 13.97 0.79 20.66
N ILE A 262 14.41 -0.39 21.07
CA ILE A 262 13.53 -1.50 21.38
C ILE A 262 13.70 -1.76 22.87
N ASP A 263 12.60 -1.64 23.62
CA ASP A 263 12.65 -1.73 25.08
C ASP A 263 13.28 -3.04 25.54
N GLY A 264 14.30 -2.91 26.38
CA GLY A 264 15.07 -4.02 26.94
C GLY A 264 16.13 -4.64 26.01
N ILE A 265 16.16 -4.31 24.72
CA ILE A 265 17.00 -5.01 23.72
C ILE A 265 18.33 -4.31 23.41
N LEU A 266 18.33 -3.00 23.07
CA LEU A 266 19.50 -2.32 22.50
C LEU A 266 19.71 -0.90 23.04
N ASN A 267 20.97 -0.46 22.98
CA ASN A 267 21.36 0.95 23.08
C ASN A 267 20.67 1.76 21.97
N ALA A 268 20.35 3.02 22.23
CA ALA A 268 19.72 3.92 21.27
C ALA A 268 20.50 3.97 19.94
N MET A 269 19.84 3.59 18.84
CA MET A 269 20.45 3.58 17.49
C MET A 269 20.09 4.84 16.73
N PRO A 270 21.05 5.58 16.15
CA PRO A 270 20.74 6.80 15.40
C PRO A 270 19.96 6.47 14.14
N ALA A 271 18.93 7.26 13.86
CA ALA A 271 18.20 7.21 12.61
C ALA A 271 18.97 7.99 11.53
N THR A 272 18.99 7.45 10.32
CA THR A 272 19.56 8.10 9.15
C THR A 272 18.47 8.81 8.37
N PHE A 273 18.72 10.05 7.96
CA PHE A 273 17.84 10.77 7.04
C PHE A 273 17.81 10.05 5.68
N VAL A 274 16.62 9.88 5.12
CA VAL A 274 16.40 9.19 3.84
C VAL A 274 15.89 10.15 2.78
N ALA A 275 14.85 10.93 3.09
CA ALA A 275 14.17 11.80 2.14
C ALA A 275 13.30 12.84 2.85
N GLU A 276 12.83 13.84 2.12
CA GLU A 276 11.76 14.73 2.57
C GLU A 276 10.39 14.07 2.33
N ALA A 277 9.47 14.23 3.28
CA ALA A 277 8.09 13.80 3.20
C ALA A 277 7.25 14.84 2.45
N ARG A 278 6.09 14.42 1.91
CA ARG A 278 5.21 15.27 1.10
C ARG A 278 4.60 16.45 1.88
N ASP A 279 4.50 16.34 3.20
CA ASP A 279 3.99 17.36 4.11
C ASP A 279 5.11 18.32 4.62
N GLY A 280 6.33 18.20 4.09
CA GLY A 280 7.50 18.97 4.54
C GLY A 280 8.16 18.41 5.80
N GLY A 281 7.71 17.26 6.31
CA GLY A 281 8.44 16.50 7.34
C GLY A 281 9.66 15.78 6.78
N LYS A 282 10.51 15.22 7.64
CA LYS A 282 11.68 14.42 7.23
C LYS A 282 11.42 12.94 7.43
N ILE A 283 11.83 12.12 6.46
CA ILE A 283 11.79 10.66 6.54
C ILE A 283 13.12 10.15 7.07
N TRP A 284 13.03 9.34 8.12
CA TRP A 284 14.14 8.75 8.83
C TRP A 284 14.06 7.23 8.78
N GLN A 285 15.21 6.57 8.77
CA GLN A 285 15.31 5.12 8.82
C GLN A 285 16.23 4.67 9.96
N CYS A 286 15.79 3.64 10.66
CA CYS A 286 16.56 2.92 11.66
C CYS A 286 16.71 1.47 11.24
N VAL A 287 17.95 0.99 11.31
CA VAL A 287 18.30 -0.41 11.10
C VAL A 287 18.89 -0.92 12.41
N SER A 288 18.25 -1.91 13.02
CA SER A 288 18.62 -2.40 14.34
C SER A 288 18.63 -3.94 14.38
N PRO A 289 19.73 -4.60 14.77
CA PRO A 289 19.78 -6.06 14.83
C PRO A 289 18.86 -6.58 15.94
N ILE A 290 18.16 -7.70 15.73
CA ILE A 290 17.31 -8.30 16.77
C ILE A 290 18.10 -9.42 17.47
N PRO A 291 18.05 -9.52 18.82
CA PRO A 291 18.68 -10.61 19.56
C PRO A 291 18.30 -11.98 19.02
N SER A 292 19.25 -12.92 19.05
CA SER A 292 19.03 -14.30 18.61
C SER A 292 18.20 -15.13 19.60
N GLN A 293 17.93 -14.61 20.79
CA GLN A 293 17.11 -15.23 21.84
C GLN A 293 16.14 -14.21 22.44
N PRO A 294 14.94 -14.62 22.89
CA PRO A 294 14.03 -13.73 23.61
C PRO A 294 14.66 -13.19 24.89
N LEU A 295 14.33 -11.94 25.26
CA LEU A 295 14.78 -11.38 26.53
C LEU A 295 14.07 -12.04 27.71
N GLU A 296 14.78 -12.25 28.81
CA GLU A 296 14.20 -12.73 30.08
C GLU A 296 13.04 -11.85 30.57
N GLN A 297 13.07 -10.55 30.26
CA GLN A 297 12.07 -9.56 30.66
C GLN A 297 10.82 -9.56 29.75
N SER A 298 10.89 -10.19 28.57
CA SER A 298 9.73 -10.38 27.68
C SER A 298 9.73 -11.79 27.06
N PRO A 299 9.43 -12.83 27.86
CA PRO A 299 9.40 -14.21 27.39
C PRO A 299 8.28 -14.46 26.35
N SER A 300 7.34 -13.53 26.22
CA SER A 300 6.28 -13.53 25.20
C SER A 300 6.79 -13.24 23.78
N GLY A 301 8.01 -12.71 23.62
CA GLY A 301 8.53 -12.25 22.34
C GLY A 301 7.93 -10.94 21.85
N ARG A 302 7.15 -10.24 22.68
CA ARG A 302 6.55 -8.94 22.36
C ARG A 302 7.41 -7.79 22.85
N TYR A 303 7.68 -6.81 22.00
CA TYR A 303 8.56 -5.68 22.31
C TYR A 303 7.92 -4.35 21.92
N ALA A 304 8.13 -3.32 22.74
CA ALA A 304 7.78 -1.95 22.39
C ALA A 304 8.95 -1.30 21.63
N VAL A 305 8.63 -0.70 20.49
CA VAL A 305 9.59 0.11 19.73
C VAL A 305 9.32 1.57 20.05
N GLN A 306 10.35 2.28 20.50
CA GLN A 306 10.27 3.69 20.84
C GLN A 306 11.13 4.53 19.90
N LEU A 307 10.68 5.76 19.64
CA LEU A 307 11.52 6.82 19.11
C LEU A 307 11.93 7.74 20.26
N LEU A 308 13.20 8.12 20.26
CA LEU A 308 13.81 9.09 21.16
C LEU A 308 14.30 10.27 20.32
N THR A 309 13.80 11.46 20.60
CA THR A 309 14.34 12.70 20.05
C THR A 309 15.08 13.46 21.15
N VAL A 310 16.23 14.02 20.79
CA VAL A 310 17.00 14.92 21.67
C VAL A 310 16.95 16.30 21.03
N PHE A 311 16.65 17.31 21.83
CA PHE A 311 16.46 18.67 21.34
C PHE A 311 16.97 19.70 22.34
N THR A 312 17.21 20.91 21.84
CA THR A 312 17.66 22.02 22.68
C THR A 312 16.48 22.93 22.93
N ASN A 313 16.13 23.09 24.20
CA ASN A 313 15.07 23.97 24.65
C ASN A 313 15.65 25.03 25.59
N ASN A 314 15.61 26.29 25.18
CA ASN A 314 16.22 27.41 25.92
C ASN A 314 17.70 27.16 26.31
N GLY A 315 18.47 26.51 25.45
CA GLY A 315 19.88 26.18 25.70
C GLY A 315 20.12 24.95 26.59
N GLN A 316 19.08 24.26 27.05
CA GLN A 316 19.19 22.98 27.75
C GLN A 316 18.82 21.82 26.82
N LYS A 317 19.56 20.71 26.91
CA LYS A 317 19.19 19.49 26.20
C LYS A 317 18.06 18.79 26.94
N ASP A 318 17.01 18.45 26.21
CA ASP A 318 15.85 17.70 26.69
C ASP A 318 15.63 16.48 25.78
N GLU A 319 14.92 15.47 26.28
CA GLU A 319 14.61 14.25 25.55
C GLU A 319 13.11 13.91 25.55
N LEU A 320 12.61 13.46 24.41
CA LEU A 320 11.26 12.97 24.25
C LEU A 320 11.27 11.53 23.77
N ARG A 321 10.55 10.66 24.49
CA ARG A 321 10.37 9.25 24.14
C ARG A 321 8.92 8.98 23.76
N LYS A 322 8.71 8.25 22.65
CA LYS A 322 7.38 7.85 22.21
C LYS A 322 7.37 6.42 21.72
N VAL A 323 6.51 5.59 22.29
CA VAL A 323 6.23 4.23 21.79
C VAL A 323 5.50 4.33 20.45
N VAL A 324 6.14 3.84 19.37
CA VAL A 324 5.63 3.92 17.98
C VAL A 324 5.28 2.58 17.38
N ALA A 325 5.96 1.49 17.78
CA ALA A 325 5.72 0.05 17.53
C ALA A 325 5.30 -0.75 18.78
N ASN A 326 4.42 -1.74 18.68
CA ASN A 326 4.49 -2.95 19.51
C ASN A 326 4.64 -4.08 18.52
N ILE A 327 5.76 -4.79 18.57
CA ILE A 327 6.13 -5.83 17.61
C ILE A 327 6.15 -7.18 18.30
N ASP A 328 5.75 -8.22 17.59
CA ASP A 328 5.90 -9.60 18.02
C ASP A 328 7.05 -10.21 17.23
N VAL A 329 8.18 -10.46 17.91
CA VAL A 329 9.32 -11.15 17.33
C VAL A 329 9.16 -12.63 17.68
N VAL A 330 8.54 -13.35 16.76
CA VAL A 330 8.41 -14.81 16.87
C VAL A 330 9.77 -15.47 16.63
N SER A 331 10.04 -16.58 17.33
CA SER A 331 11.10 -17.49 16.89
C SER A 331 10.74 -17.95 15.48
N ALA A 332 11.72 -18.21 14.62
CA ALA A 332 11.47 -18.75 13.29
C ALA A 332 10.73 -20.11 13.38
N GLN A 333 9.41 -20.08 13.47
CA GLN A 333 8.57 -21.24 13.32
C GLN A 333 8.39 -21.45 11.83
N SER A 334 8.78 -22.66 11.38
CA SER A 334 8.41 -23.16 10.05
C SER A 334 6.92 -22.89 9.80
N PRO A 335 6.54 -22.47 8.57
CA PRO A 335 5.19 -21.99 8.31
C PRO A 335 4.17 -23.07 8.69
N SER A 336 3.29 -22.72 9.64
CA SER A 336 2.11 -23.51 9.96
C SER A 336 1.18 -23.44 8.76
N ALA A 337 1.28 -24.42 7.86
CA ALA A 337 0.26 -24.66 6.85
C ALA A 337 -1.04 -25.02 7.59
N THR A 338 -2.08 -24.21 7.42
CA THR A 338 -3.45 -24.61 7.71
C THR A 338 -3.71 -25.94 7.02
N LYS A 339 -3.75 -27.00 7.83
CA LYS A 339 -3.95 -28.38 7.40
C LYS A 339 -5.33 -28.45 6.75
N ALA A 340 -5.35 -28.65 5.42
CA ALA A 340 -6.56 -29.17 4.77
C ALA A 340 -6.99 -30.44 5.52
N PRO A 341 -8.30 -30.71 5.67
CA PRO A 341 -8.77 -31.86 6.43
C PRO A 341 -8.08 -33.13 5.92
N ALA A 342 -7.48 -33.89 6.84
CA ALA A 342 -6.72 -35.08 6.51
C ALA A 342 -7.63 -36.10 5.82
N VAL A 343 -7.35 -36.38 4.54
CA VAL A 343 -8.01 -37.46 3.81
C VAL A 343 -7.44 -38.77 4.34
N LYS A 344 -8.26 -39.55 5.03
CA LYS A 344 -7.87 -40.88 5.53
C LYS A 344 -8.03 -41.91 4.40
N TYR A 345 -6.99 -42.71 4.17
CA TYR A 345 -7.02 -43.85 3.25
C TYR A 345 -7.13 -45.15 4.04
N ALA A 346 -7.79 -46.16 3.48
CA ALA A 346 -8.00 -47.43 4.18
C ALA A 346 -6.71 -48.25 4.38
N ASN A 347 -5.69 -48.03 3.53
CA ASN A 347 -4.37 -48.66 3.61
C ASN A 347 -3.36 -47.96 2.68
N CYS A 348 -2.08 -48.32 2.80
CA CYS A 348 -0.97 -47.77 2.00
C CYS A 348 -1.16 -47.95 0.48
N THR A 349 -1.78 -49.05 0.05
CA THR A 349 -2.05 -49.31 -1.38
C THR A 349 -3.01 -48.27 -1.96
N ALA A 350 -4.06 -47.91 -1.21
CA ALA A 350 -5.01 -46.86 -1.62
C ALA A 350 -4.34 -45.47 -1.65
N ALA A 351 -3.46 -45.17 -0.69
CA ALA A 351 -2.70 -43.92 -0.68
C ALA A 351 -1.71 -43.82 -1.86
N LYS A 352 -0.99 -44.92 -2.16
CA LYS A 352 -0.10 -45.05 -3.34
C LYS A 352 -0.89 -44.85 -4.65
N ALA A 353 -2.06 -45.47 -4.79
CA ALA A 353 -2.92 -45.32 -5.98
C ALA A 353 -3.43 -43.89 -6.18
N ALA A 354 -3.71 -43.17 -5.08
CA ALA A 354 -4.07 -41.75 -5.09
C ALA A 354 -2.86 -40.81 -5.30
N LYS A 355 -1.66 -41.36 -5.55
CA LYS A 355 -0.39 -40.64 -5.68
C LYS A 355 0.00 -39.81 -4.45
N VAL A 356 -0.52 -40.16 -3.28
CA VAL A 356 -0.19 -39.53 -2.00
C VAL A 356 0.67 -40.53 -1.24
N THR A 357 1.99 -40.40 -1.34
CA THR A 357 2.90 -41.36 -0.67
C THR A 357 3.59 -40.67 0.51
N PRO A 358 3.38 -41.13 1.76
CA PRO A 358 4.02 -40.55 2.93
C PRO A 358 5.43 -41.12 3.16
N ILE A 359 6.09 -40.53 4.16
CA ILE A 359 7.47 -40.66 4.64
C ILE A 359 8.27 -41.87 4.09
N LYS A 360 9.25 -41.59 3.22
CA LYS A 360 10.18 -42.59 2.69
C LYS A 360 11.51 -42.56 3.46
N ARG A 361 12.01 -43.74 3.86
CA ARG A 361 13.29 -43.88 4.57
C ARG A 361 14.46 -43.32 3.78
N ALA A 362 14.48 -43.55 2.46
CA ALA A 362 15.57 -43.13 1.58
C ALA A 362 15.71 -41.61 1.44
N THR A 363 14.63 -40.85 1.60
CA THR A 363 14.64 -39.39 1.44
C THR A 363 14.51 -38.63 2.76
N ASN A 364 13.96 -39.25 3.81
CA ASN A 364 13.76 -38.63 5.13
C ASN A 364 14.03 -39.65 6.26
N PRO A 365 15.29 -40.04 6.50
CA PRO A 365 15.63 -41.14 7.41
C PRO A 365 15.23 -40.86 8.87
N ASP A 366 15.40 -39.63 9.35
CA ASP A 366 15.07 -39.25 10.74
C ASP A 366 13.56 -39.26 11.00
N LEU A 367 12.80 -38.68 10.06
CA LEU A 367 11.33 -38.66 10.14
C LEU A 367 10.74 -40.06 9.99
N TYR A 368 11.38 -40.91 9.16
CA TYR A 368 11.01 -42.31 9.03
C TYR A 368 11.31 -43.08 10.33
N ALA A 369 12.47 -42.86 10.97
CA ALA A 369 12.84 -43.56 12.21
C ALA A 369 11.81 -43.32 13.33
N LEU A 370 11.36 -42.06 13.48
CA LEU A 370 10.32 -41.66 14.43
C LEU A 370 8.95 -42.29 14.17
N ASN A 371 8.68 -42.72 12.93
CA ASN A 371 7.38 -43.25 12.49
C ASN A 371 7.49 -44.68 11.93
N SER A 372 8.56 -45.39 12.26
CA SER A 372 8.88 -46.70 11.67
C SER A 372 7.83 -47.78 11.94
N GLY A 373 7.00 -47.61 12.99
CA GLY A 373 5.86 -48.49 13.28
C GLY A 373 4.70 -48.40 12.27
N LEU A 374 4.71 -47.41 11.37
CA LEU A 374 3.73 -47.26 10.29
C LEU A 374 4.15 -47.96 8.99
N ASP A 375 5.41 -48.39 8.90
CA ASP A 375 5.89 -49.25 7.81
C ASP A 375 5.72 -50.72 8.22
N ARG A 376 4.49 -51.21 8.09
CA ARG A 376 4.08 -52.54 8.56
C ARG A 376 4.66 -53.66 7.69
N ASP A 377 4.89 -53.41 6.41
CA ASP A 377 5.45 -54.36 5.44
C ASP A 377 6.97 -54.23 5.28
N LYS A 378 7.59 -53.25 5.93
CA LYS A 378 9.04 -52.99 6.00
C LYS A 378 9.66 -52.72 4.62
N ASP A 379 8.90 -52.10 3.72
CA ASP A 379 9.35 -51.75 2.37
C ASP A 379 10.15 -50.43 2.30
N GLY A 380 10.27 -49.72 3.43
CA GLY A 380 10.93 -48.43 3.54
C GLY A 380 9.98 -47.23 3.38
N ILE A 381 8.66 -47.45 3.35
CA ILE A 381 7.64 -46.42 3.19
C ILE A 381 6.62 -46.49 4.33
N ALA A 382 6.70 -45.54 5.26
CA ALA A 382 5.75 -45.42 6.36
C ALA A 382 4.52 -44.64 5.91
N CYS A 383 3.31 -45.23 6.03
CA CYS A 383 2.05 -44.54 5.72
C CYS A 383 1.09 -44.61 6.92
N GLU A 384 0.44 -43.48 7.25
CA GLU A 384 -0.70 -43.46 8.18
C GLU A 384 -2.02 -43.70 7.45
#